data_AF-A0A7C6HCK9-F1
#
_entry.id   AF-A0A7C6HCK9-F1
#
_cell.length_a   1.000
_cell.length_b   1.000
_cell.length_c   1.000
_cell.angle_alpha   90.00
_cell.angle_beta   90.00
_cell.angle_gamma   90.00
#
_symmetry.space_group_name_H-M   'P 1'
#
loop_
_entity.id
_entity.type
_entity.pdbx_description
1 polymer ?
#
loop_
_entity_poly.entity_id
_entity_poly.type
_entity_poly.pdbx_seq_one_letter_code
_entity_poly.pdbx_strand_id
1 'polypeptide(L)'
;MKHGTMEQQTGAPPVIAQVVSQELGAIITEWSVYFSMARRIFPLAKRQLRLWEHRARSIPNPELRRQALASIHKKSFHSVGGAVFALLNRPGMEDLIKAVVAIQTISDYLDNLCDRAVFWNPVSGCSALETAAQGFSSSMKLHEAMLCAVDPERPMGNFYSQYPAQDDGGYLMQLAATSQEVLTRLENYSAVKPLATFLTRLYSEMQSIKHLSPGIRDTLMEQWFALYSGKKLPDDAAVYKLSSGQPGFAVGNLEHSAPACFVTNFACQVGSLKWWEFGAAAGSTLAIFALIAYASLDGSGGRRSGSGGGQGSGAIGHKQSGRRSGHCIACAYFPPVCALHILLDYFIDQEEDRESGDLNFVSYYDSAGDAVDALNRFTCVSLEMTRNLPESWFHKAVIRGLLAMYFSDSKVRSCGLGSFANQLTTLSGARLLRVMCALTRAIAGI
;
A
#
# COMPACT_ATOMS: atom_id res chain seq x y z
N MET A 1 7.63 44.06 62.21
CA MET A 1 6.72 43.16 61.48
C MET A 1 7.29 42.96 60.08
N LYS A 2 7.89 41.81 59.80
CA LYS A 2 8.35 41.41 58.46
C LYS A 2 7.25 40.56 57.84
N HIS A 3 6.60 41.05 56.78
CA HIS A 3 5.74 40.23 55.95
C HIS A 3 6.61 39.36 55.05
N GLY A 4 6.63 38.05 55.32
CA GLY A 4 7.16 37.05 54.40
C GLY A 4 6.08 36.67 53.39
N THR A 5 6.29 37.04 52.14
CA THR A 5 5.56 36.51 50.98
C THR A 5 5.97 35.06 50.78
N MET A 6 5.03 34.12 50.96
CA MET A 6 5.20 32.74 50.52
C MET A 6 5.17 32.71 48.99
N GLU A 7 6.34 32.55 48.37
CA GLU A 7 6.42 32.07 46.99
C GLU A 7 5.90 30.63 46.94
N GLN A 8 4.73 30.43 46.33
CA GLN A 8 4.29 29.10 45.90
C GLN A 8 5.24 28.62 44.80
N GLN A 9 6.22 27.80 45.18
CA GLN A 9 6.96 26.97 44.23
C GLN A 9 5.97 25.96 43.61
N THR A 10 5.53 26.24 42.40
CA THR A 10 4.87 25.26 41.53
C THR A 10 5.92 24.22 41.12
N GLY A 11 6.12 23.20 41.95
CA GLY A 11 7.03 22.09 41.64
C GLY A 11 6.58 21.38 40.36
N ALA A 12 7.52 21.12 39.46
CA ALA A 12 7.26 20.32 38.26
C ALA A 12 6.63 18.97 38.66
N PRO A 13 5.63 18.46 37.90
CA PRO A 13 4.96 17.22 38.24
C PRO A 13 5.98 16.07 38.30
N PRO A 14 5.82 15.11 39.23
CA PRO A 14 6.75 13.99 39.39
C PRO A 14 6.90 13.23 38.07
N VAL A 15 8.10 12.71 37.81
CA VAL A 15 8.47 12.03 36.55
C VAL A 15 7.44 10.97 36.13
N ILE A 16 6.89 10.21 37.09
CA ILE A 16 5.85 9.20 36.87
C ILE A 16 4.58 9.83 36.29
N ALA A 17 4.12 10.97 36.80
CA ALA A 17 2.94 11.67 36.31
C ALA A 17 3.16 12.23 34.88
N GLN A 18 4.38 12.66 34.57
CA GLN A 18 4.75 13.11 33.22
C GLN A 18 4.73 11.95 32.22
N VAL A 19 5.33 10.80 32.59
CA VAL A 19 5.32 9.58 31.76
C VAL A 19 3.89 9.09 31.52
N VAL A 20 3.07 8.97 32.57
CA VAL A 20 1.66 8.56 32.45
C VAL A 20 0.87 9.54 31.59
N SER A 21 1.08 10.86 31.75
CA SER A 21 0.41 11.87 30.93
C SER A 21 0.82 11.80 29.45
N GLN A 22 2.09 11.51 29.15
CA GLN A 22 2.58 11.34 27.78
C GLN A 22 1.99 10.08 27.14
N GLU A 23 1.95 8.96 27.88
CA GLU A 23 1.34 7.72 27.40
C GLU A 23 -0.17 7.88 27.14
N LEU A 24 -0.90 8.50 28.07
CA LEU A 24 -2.32 8.81 27.89
C LEU A 24 -2.55 9.73 26.68
N GLY A 25 -1.71 10.76 26.52
CA GLY A 25 -1.76 11.65 25.35
C GLY A 25 -1.57 10.89 24.03
N ALA A 26 -0.58 9.99 23.97
CA ALA A 26 -0.31 9.17 22.80
C ALA A 26 -1.44 8.16 22.48
N ILE A 27 -2.09 7.62 23.52
CA ILE A 27 -3.25 6.75 23.35
C ILE A 27 -4.42 7.55 22.76
N ILE A 28 -4.73 8.73 23.31
CA ILE A 28 -5.81 9.59 22.83
C ILE A 28 -5.59 10.01 21.36
N THR A 29 -4.36 10.37 20.98
CA THR A 29 -4.06 10.75 19.59
C THR A 29 -4.21 9.56 18.64
N GLU A 30 -3.77 8.36 19.01
CA GLU A 30 -3.97 7.15 18.22
C GLU A 30 -5.47 6.86 18.02
N TRP A 31 -6.27 6.88 19.09
CA TRP A 31 -7.72 6.64 19.00
C TRP A 31 -8.46 7.67 18.14
N SER A 32 -7.95 8.90 18.08
CA SER A 32 -8.50 9.93 17.21
C SER A 32 -8.44 9.56 15.72
N VAL A 33 -7.48 8.72 15.30
CA VAL A 33 -7.38 8.18 13.94
C VAL A 33 -8.60 7.33 13.63
N TYR A 34 -8.87 6.31 14.45
CA TYR A 34 -9.97 5.36 14.22
C TYR A 34 -11.33 6.06 14.27
N PHE A 35 -11.52 7.01 15.20
CA PHE A 35 -12.74 7.82 15.25
C PHE A 35 -12.91 8.70 13.99
N SER A 36 -11.83 9.35 13.55
CA SER A 36 -11.86 10.16 12.32
C SER A 36 -12.07 9.32 11.08
N MET A 37 -11.55 8.10 11.06
CA MET A 37 -11.74 7.13 9.99
C MET A 37 -13.23 6.77 9.86
N ALA A 38 -13.89 6.41 10.96
CA ALA A 38 -15.33 6.11 10.96
C ALA A 38 -16.21 7.33 10.62
N ARG A 39 -15.91 8.50 11.18
CA ARG A 39 -16.77 9.70 11.03
C ARG A 39 -16.55 10.47 9.72
N ARG A 40 -15.32 10.48 9.17
CA ARG A 40 -14.96 11.32 8.02
C ARG A 40 -14.51 10.50 6.82
N ILE A 41 -13.56 9.60 6.99
CA ILE A 41 -12.98 8.84 5.87
C ILE A 41 -14.02 7.90 5.26
N PHE A 42 -14.72 7.11 6.07
CA PHE A 42 -15.69 6.12 5.58
C PHE A 42 -16.81 6.76 4.73
N PRO A 43 -17.51 7.83 5.18
CA PRO A 43 -18.53 8.46 4.35
C PRO A 43 -18.00 9.03 3.03
N LEU A 44 -16.83 9.67 3.07
CA LEU A 44 -16.22 10.32 1.91
C LEU A 44 -15.71 9.31 0.88
N ALA A 45 -14.99 8.26 1.32
CA ALA A 45 -14.52 7.20 0.46
C ALA A 45 -15.69 6.42 -0.17
N LYS A 46 -16.72 6.07 0.63
CA LYS A 46 -17.93 5.43 0.10
C LYS A 46 -18.70 6.32 -0.88
N ARG A 47 -18.65 7.64 -0.72
CA ARG A 47 -19.23 8.58 -1.70
C ARG A 47 -18.49 8.51 -3.03
N GLN A 48 -17.15 8.51 -3.02
CA GLN A 48 -16.35 8.33 -4.24
C GLN A 48 -16.61 6.97 -4.90
N LEU A 49 -16.65 5.88 -4.13
CA LEU A 49 -16.95 4.55 -4.66
C LEU A 49 -18.34 4.48 -5.32
N ARG A 50 -19.37 5.14 -4.76
CA ARG A 50 -20.70 5.19 -5.40
C ARG A 50 -20.67 5.92 -6.75
N LEU A 51 -19.85 6.95 -6.90
CA LEU A 51 -19.67 7.64 -8.19
C LEU A 51 -19.06 6.68 -9.21
N TRP A 52 -18.01 5.96 -8.82
CA TRP A 52 -17.37 4.96 -9.68
C TRP A 52 -18.27 3.77 -9.98
N GLU A 53 -19.08 3.31 -9.03
CA GLU A 53 -20.08 2.27 -9.26
C GLU A 53 -21.11 2.71 -10.29
N HIS A 54 -21.63 3.94 -10.18
CA HIS A 54 -22.55 4.50 -11.15
C HIS A 54 -21.91 4.57 -12.55
N ARG A 55 -20.65 4.99 -12.63
CA ARG A 55 -19.92 5.02 -13.90
C ARG A 55 -19.68 3.62 -14.46
N ALA A 56 -19.32 2.66 -13.63
CA ALA A 56 -19.09 1.27 -14.01
C ALA A 56 -20.34 0.62 -14.61
N ARG A 57 -21.55 0.96 -14.14
CA ARG A 57 -22.83 0.49 -14.73
C ARG A 57 -23.00 0.89 -16.21
N SER A 58 -22.31 1.94 -16.65
CA SER A 58 -22.36 2.44 -18.02
C SER A 58 -21.24 1.87 -18.92
N ILE A 59 -20.39 0.97 -18.40
CA ILE A 59 -19.37 0.27 -19.21
C ILE A 59 -20.10 -0.54 -20.29
N PRO A 60 -19.81 -0.37 -21.60
CA PRO A 60 -20.51 -1.08 -22.68
C PRO A 60 -20.29 -2.60 -22.63
N ASN A 61 -19.02 -3.03 -22.54
CA ASN A 61 -18.66 -4.43 -22.52
C ASN A 61 -19.21 -5.14 -21.26
N PRO A 62 -20.05 -6.18 -21.39
CA PRO A 62 -20.73 -6.80 -20.25
C PRO A 62 -19.77 -7.46 -19.26
N GLU A 63 -18.67 -8.05 -19.73
CA GLU A 63 -17.69 -8.69 -18.86
C GLU A 63 -16.87 -7.64 -18.11
N LEU A 64 -16.37 -6.61 -18.80
CA LEU A 64 -15.66 -5.50 -18.16
C LEU A 64 -16.54 -4.81 -17.11
N ARG A 65 -17.83 -4.59 -17.42
CA ARG A 65 -18.83 -4.04 -16.49
C ARG A 65 -19.00 -4.92 -15.26
N ARG A 66 -19.19 -6.22 -15.46
CA ARG A 66 -19.38 -7.18 -14.37
C ARG A 66 -18.18 -7.18 -13.42
N GLN A 67 -16.97 -7.16 -13.97
CA GLN A 67 -15.74 -7.18 -13.19
C GLN A 67 -15.49 -5.88 -12.43
N ALA A 68 -15.78 -4.72 -13.02
CA ALA A 68 -15.68 -3.42 -12.35
C ALA A 68 -16.69 -3.27 -11.20
N LEU A 69 -17.93 -3.77 -11.38
CA LEU A 69 -18.92 -3.77 -10.30
C LEU A 69 -18.54 -4.76 -9.19
N ALA A 70 -18.06 -5.95 -9.55
CA ALA A 70 -17.62 -6.95 -8.60
C ALA A 70 -16.43 -6.46 -7.75
N SER A 71 -15.46 -5.74 -8.34
CA SER A 71 -14.33 -5.19 -7.58
C SER A 71 -14.82 -4.17 -6.54
N ILE A 72 -15.73 -3.26 -6.91
CA ILE A 72 -16.30 -2.29 -5.96
C ILE A 72 -17.08 -2.98 -4.84
N HIS A 73 -17.96 -3.92 -5.17
CA HIS A 73 -18.85 -4.55 -4.17
C HIS A 73 -18.09 -5.45 -3.20
N LYS A 74 -17.09 -6.20 -3.68
CA LYS A 74 -16.35 -7.17 -2.86
C LYS A 74 -15.12 -6.56 -2.17
N LYS A 75 -14.46 -5.59 -2.79
CA LYS A 75 -13.14 -5.07 -2.37
C LYS A 75 -13.18 -3.62 -1.86
N SER A 76 -14.37 -3.05 -1.60
CA SER A 76 -14.52 -1.66 -1.11
C SER A 76 -13.69 -1.32 0.14
N PHE A 77 -13.39 -2.31 0.99
CA PHE A 77 -12.59 -2.11 2.19
C PHE A 77 -11.15 -1.70 1.89
N HIS A 78 -10.56 -2.10 0.75
CA HIS A 78 -9.23 -1.65 0.33
C HIS A 78 -9.21 -0.13 0.13
N SER A 79 -10.17 0.39 -0.64
CA SER A 79 -10.28 1.83 -0.94
C SER A 79 -10.57 2.64 0.33
N VAL A 80 -11.45 2.15 1.19
CA VAL A 80 -11.81 2.80 2.45
C VAL A 80 -10.66 2.78 3.44
N GLY A 81 -9.93 1.66 3.53
CA GLY A 81 -8.74 1.51 4.35
C GLY A 81 -7.59 2.40 3.89
N GLY A 82 -7.26 2.38 2.60
CA GLY A 82 -6.22 3.22 2.00
C GLY A 82 -6.49 4.71 2.17
N ALA A 83 -7.77 5.14 2.14
CA ALA A 83 -8.15 6.53 2.33
C ALA A 83 -7.80 7.10 3.73
N VAL A 84 -7.38 6.27 4.69
CA VAL A 84 -6.93 6.73 6.03
C VAL A 84 -5.77 7.73 5.96
N PHE A 85 -4.91 7.63 4.93
CA PHE A 85 -3.79 8.56 4.73
C PHE A 85 -4.23 10.01 4.48
N ALA A 86 -5.47 10.22 4.04
CA ALA A 86 -6.04 11.56 3.89
C ALA A 86 -6.18 12.32 5.23
N LEU A 87 -6.08 11.63 6.37
CA LEU A 87 -6.08 12.28 7.69
C LEU A 87 -4.81 13.11 7.94
N LEU A 88 -3.71 12.83 7.24
CA LEU A 88 -2.46 13.60 7.36
C LEU A 88 -2.61 15.03 6.82
N ASN A 89 -3.46 15.23 5.80
CA ASN A 89 -3.75 16.56 5.26
C ASN A 89 -5.26 16.85 5.32
N ARG A 90 -5.71 17.40 6.45
CA ARG A 90 -7.13 17.72 6.65
C ARG A 90 -7.69 18.73 5.64
N PRO A 91 -6.99 19.83 5.30
CA PRO A 91 -7.44 20.75 4.25
C PRO A 91 -7.61 20.07 2.87
N GLY A 92 -6.67 19.22 2.47
CA GLY A 92 -6.69 18.48 1.19
C GLY A 92 -7.41 17.13 1.24
N MET A 93 -8.14 16.82 2.30
CA MET A 93 -8.64 15.47 2.58
C MET A 93 -9.51 14.91 1.45
N GLU A 94 -10.46 15.69 0.93
CA GLU A 94 -11.36 15.19 -0.12
C GLU A 94 -10.60 14.86 -1.41
N ASP A 95 -9.60 15.67 -1.77
CA ASP A 95 -8.79 15.44 -2.96
C ASP A 95 -7.89 14.22 -2.80
N LEU A 96 -7.26 14.05 -1.64
CA LEU A 96 -6.52 12.82 -1.34
C LEU A 96 -7.41 11.58 -1.40
N ILE A 97 -8.63 11.64 -0.84
CA ILE A 97 -9.57 10.51 -0.92
C ILE A 97 -9.95 10.22 -2.38
N LYS A 98 -10.18 11.25 -3.21
CA LYS A 98 -10.45 11.05 -4.65
C LYS A 98 -9.31 10.29 -5.33
N ALA A 99 -8.06 10.72 -5.15
CA ALA A 99 -6.89 10.08 -5.76
C ALA A 99 -6.69 8.64 -5.25
N VAL A 100 -6.74 8.44 -3.93
CA VAL A 100 -6.54 7.10 -3.32
C VAL A 100 -7.64 6.13 -3.76
N VAL A 101 -8.91 6.56 -3.73
CA VAL A 101 -10.02 5.71 -4.18
C VAL A 101 -9.88 5.40 -5.67
N ALA A 102 -9.48 6.36 -6.50
CA ALA A 102 -9.28 6.11 -7.93
C ALA A 102 -8.17 5.08 -8.17
N ILE A 103 -6.98 5.26 -7.57
CA ILE A 103 -5.85 4.32 -7.70
C ILE A 103 -6.26 2.92 -7.20
N GLN A 104 -6.89 2.83 -6.02
CA GLN A 104 -7.27 1.53 -5.47
C GLN A 104 -8.38 0.86 -6.29
N THR A 105 -9.32 1.63 -6.84
CA THR A 105 -10.37 1.10 -7.74
C THR A 105 -9.77 0.55 -9.04
N ILE A 106 -8.72 1.18 -9.58
CA ILE A 106 -7.94 0.61 -10.70
C ILE A 106 -7.33 -0.73 -10.27
N SER A 107 -6.57 -0.74 -9.17
CA SER A 107 -5.93 -1.94 -8.61
C SER A 107 -6.92 -3.10 -8.47
N ASP A 108 -8.03 -2.90 -7.75
CA ASP A 108 -9.02 -3.95 -7.48
C ASP A 108 -9.73 -4.43 -8.76
N TYR A 109 -9.95 -3.53 -9.73
CA TYR A 109 -10.55 -3.87 -11.01
C TYR A 109 -9.58 -4.67 -11.89
N LEU A 110 -8.31 -4.26 -11.98
CA LEU A 110 -7.30 -4.96 -12.78
C LEU A 110 -6.99 -6.34 -12.20
N ASP A 111 -6.98 -6.49 -10.88
CA ASP A 111 -6.83 -7.78 -10.21
C ASP A 111 -7.92 -8.77 -10.68
N ASN A 112 -9.20 -8.35 -10.64
CA ASN A 112 -10.32 -9.16 -11.16
C ASN A 112 -10.18 -9.51 -12.66
N LEU A 113 -9.69 -8.58 -13.48
CA LEU A 113 -9.48 -8.82 -14.91
C LEU A 113 -8.36 -9.84 -15.17
N CYS A 114 -7.29 -9.78 -14.37
CA CYS A 114 -6.14 -10.64 -14.54
C CYS A 114 -6.38 -12.05 -13.98
N ASP A 115 -7.10 -12.21 -12.87
CA ASP A 115 -7.57 -13.51 -12.34
C ASP A 115 -8.30 -14.33 -13.42
N ARG A 116 -9.11 -13.63 -14.22
CA ARG A 116 -9.97 -14.24 -15.25
C ARG A 116 -9.31 -14.31 -16.62
N ALA A 117 -8.12 -13.73 -16.76
CA ALA A 117 -7.35 -13.81 -17.99
C ALA A 117 -6.84 -15.25 -18.26
N VAL A 118 -6.79 -16.09 -17.22
CA VAL A 118 -6.41 -17.51 -17.29
C VAL A 118 -7.33 -18.32 -18.24
N PHE A 119 -8.53 -17.83 -18.56
CA PHE A 119 -9.51 -18.54 -19.41
C PHE A 119 -9.42 -18.25 -20.92
N TRP A 120 -8.46 -17.46 -21.38
CA TRP A 120 -8.35 -17.16 -22.82
C TRP A 120 -7.38 -18.14 -23.49
N ASN A 121 -7.97 -19.08 -24.25
CA ASN A 121 -7.34 -20.20 -24.95
C ASN A 121 -5.86 -19.99 -25.31
N PRO A 122 -4.94 -20.92 -24.96
CA PRO A 122 -3.64 -20.95 -25.61
C PRO A 122 -3.88 -21.01 -27.12
N VAL A 123 -3.31 -20.07 -27.86
CA VAL A 123 -3.31 -20.11 -29.32
C VAL A 123 -2.75 -21.49 -29.70
N SER A 124 -3.52 -22.28 -30.44
CA SER A 124 -3.12 -23.64 -30.79
C SER A 124 -1.73 -23.62 -31.45
N GLY A 125 -0.76 -24.28 -30.83
CA GLY A 125 0.64 -24.32 -31.29
C GLY A 125 1.62 -23.43 -30.52
N CYS A 126 1.18 -22.59 -29.57
CA CYS A 126 2.08 -21.86 -28.68
C CYS A 126 2.57 -22.73 -27.51
N SER A 127 3.84 -22.57 -27.15
CA SER A 127 4.43 -23.12 -25.94
C SER A 127 3.86 -22.48 -24.67
N ALA A 128 4.03 -23.14 -23.53
CA ALA A 128 3.64 -22.58 -22.23
C ALA A 128 4.35 -21.25 -21.94
N LEU A 129 5.61 -21.11 -22.37
CA LEU A 129 6.40 -19.89 -22.19
C LEU A 129 5.86 -18.72 -23.03
N GLU A 130 5.47 -18.96 -24.27
CA GLU A 130 4.86 -17.94 -25.13
C GLU A 130 3.50 -17.47 -24.60
N THR A 131 2.71 -18.42 -24.09
CA THR A 131 1.43 -18.11 -23.44
C THR A 131 1.63 -17.25 -22.20
N ALA A 132 2.62 -17.59 -21.36
CA ALA A 132 3.00 -16.78 -20.21
C ALA A 132 3.51 -15.38 -20.61
N ALA A 133 4.27 -15.27 -21.70
CA ALA A 133 4.75 -13.99 -22.23
C ALA A 133 3.59 -13.07 -22.63
N GLN A 134 2.63 -13.63 -23.35
CA GLN A 134 1.45 -12.91 -23.78
C GLN A 134 0.58 -12.48 -22.61
N GLY A 135 0.34 -13.38 -21.65
CA GLY A 135 -0.41 -13.08 -20.43
C GLY A 135 0.26 -11.97 -19.61
N PHE A 136 1.57 -12.07 -19.42
CA PHE A 136 2.35 -11.04 -18.73
C PHE A 136 2.28 -9.69 -19.45
N SER A 137 2.50 -9.64 -20.77
CA SER A 137 2.44 -8.40 -21.54
C SER A 137 1.04 -7.77 -21.52
N SER A 138 0.00 -8.60 -21.65
CA SER A 138 -1.40 -8.16 -21.57
C SER A 138 -1.72 -7.55 -20.21
N SER A 139 -1.31 -8.23 -19.12
CA SER A 139 -1.49 -7.73 -17.77
C SER A 139 -0.69 -6.44 -17.51
N MET A 140 0.56 -6.38 -17.94
CA MET A 140 1.37 -5.16 -17.85
C MET A 140 0.75 -4.01 -18.64
N LYS A 141 0.13 -4.29 -19.80
CA LYS A 141 -0.54 -3.28 -20.62
C LYS A 141 -1.78 -2.70 -19.93
N LEU A 142 -2.53 -3.52 -19.20
CA LEU A 142 -3.61 -3.04 -18.33
C LEU A 142 -3.05 -2.19 -17.18
N HIS A 143 -1.98 -2.65 -16.54
CA HIS A 143 -1.34 -1.95 -15.40
C HIS A 143 -0.64 -0.64 -15.77
N GLU A 144 -0.48 -0.32 -17.06
CA GLU A 144 -0.17 1.05 -17.49
C GLU A 144 -1.18 2.07 -16.96
N ALA A 145 -2.44 1.68 -16.68
CA ALA A 145 -3.42 2.53 -16.01
C ALA A 145 -2.98 2.93 -14.59
N MET A 146 -2.39 2.00 -13.81
CA MET A 146 -1.82 2.29 -12.49
C MET A 146 -0.64 3.26 -12.61
N LEU A 147 0.25 3.04 -13.59
CA LEU A 147 1.39 3.92 -13.84
C LEU A 147 0.96 5.32 -14.26
N CYS A 148 -0.11 5.45 -15.08
CA CYS A 148 -0.68 6.75 -15.41
C CYS A 148 -1.28 7.42 -14.17
N ALA A 149 -1.97 6.67 -13.31
CA ALA A 149 -2.61 7.22 -12.12
C ALA A 149 -1.62 7.82 -11.10
N VAL A 150 -0.33 7.47 -11.15
CA VAL A 150 0.72 8.02 -10.27
C VAL A 150 1.75 8.89 -11.00
N ASP A 151 1.54 9.19 -12.28
CA ASP A 151 2.42 10.06 -13.04
C ASP A 151 1.57 11.06 -13.85
N PRO A 152 1.38 12.29 -13.33
CA PRO A 152 0.60 13.34 -13.98
C PRO A 152 1.03 13.69 -15.39
N GLU A 153 2.29 13.41 -15.75
CA GLU A 153 2.86 13.72 -17.06
C GLU A 153 2.76 12.54 -18.04
N ARG A 154 2.38 11.34 -17.57
CA ARG A 154 2.34 10.14 -18.40
C ARG A 154 1.10 10.18 -19.31
N PRO A 155 1.28 10.10 -20.64
CA PRO A 155 0.15 10.08 -21.56
C PRO A 155 -0.63 8.77 -21.41
N MET A 156 -1.95 8.87 -21.46
CA MET A 156 -2.82 7.69 -21.46
C MET A 156 -2.96 7.15 -22.88
N GLY A 157 -2.80 5.83 -23.02
CA GLY A 157 -3.08 5.10 -24.26
C GLY A 157 -4.26 4.14 -24.11
N ASN A 158 -4.48 3.31 -25.13
CA ASN A 158 -5.42 2.20 -25.02
C ASN A 158 -4.85 1.11 -24.08
N PHE A 159 -5.31 1.07 -22.83
CA PHE A 159 -4.89 0.07 -21.84
C PHE A 159 -5.30 -1.36 -22.21
N TYR A 160 -6.33 -1.52 -23.04
CA TYR A 160 -6.86 -2.81 -23.48
C TYR A 160 -6.26 -3.29 -24.80
N SER A 161 -5.25 -2.62 -25.36
CA SER A 161 -4.75 -2.92 -26.72
C SER A 161 -4.18 -4.34 -26.87
N GLN A 162 -3.82 -4.99 -25.76
CA GLN A 162 -3.35 -6.38 -25.70
C GLN A 162 -4.29 -7.27 -24.87
N TYR A 163 -5.43 -6.74 -24.42
CA TYR A 163 -6.41 -7.48 -23.62
C TYR A 163 -7.56 -8.00 -24.51
N PRO A 164 -8.07 -9.22 -24.29
CA PRO A 164 -9.08 -9.82 -25.18
C PRO A 164 -10.41 -9.05 -25.23
N ALA A 165 -10.82 -8.48 -24.10
CA ALA A 165 -11.99 -7.62 -24.02
C ALA A 165 -11.59 -6.16 -24.15
N GLN A 166 -12.33 -5.39 -24.94
CA GLN A 166 -12.12 -3.95 -25.09
C GLN A 166 -13.42 -3.20 -24.80
N ASP A 167 -13.31 -1.87 -24.83
CA ASP A 167 -14.41 -0.92 -24.65
C ASP A 167 -15.03 -0.97 -23.24
N ASP A 168 -14.31 -0.38 -22.28
CA ASP A 168 -14.83 -0.05 -20.97
C ASP A 168 -15.58 1.31 -20.94
N GLY A 169 -15.82 1.92 -22.12
CA GLY A 169 -16.41 3.25 -22.22
C GLY A 169 -15.55 4.37 -21.63
N GLY A 170 -14.24 4.17 -21.46
CA GLY A 170 -13.30 5.13 -20.89
C GLY A 170 -13.22 5.11 -19.36
N TYR A 171 -13.68 4.03 -18.70
CA TYR A 171 -13.72 3.91 -17.25
C TYR A 171 -12.33 3.98 -16.60
N LEU A 172 -11.37 3.15 -17.04
CA LEU A 172 -9.98 3.16 -16.56
C LEU A 172 -9.29 4.50 -16.84
N MET A 173 -9.51 5.08 -18.02
CA MET A 173 -8.96 6.39 -18.38
C MET A 173 -9.45 7.47 -17.41
N GLN A 174 -10.74 7.47 -17.08
CA GLN A 174 -11.30 8.46 -16.14
C GLN A 174 -10.80 8.27 -14.71
N LEU A 175 -10.64 7.03 -14.25
CA LEU A 175 -10.02 6.73 -12.95
C LEU A 175 -8.58 7.28 -12.89
N ALA A 176 -7.75 6.95 -13.89
CA ALA A 176 -6.38 7.43 -13.96
C ALA A 176 -6.32 8.95 -14.04
N ALA A 177 -7.18 9.58 -14.85
CA ALA A 177 -7.25 11.03 -15.01
C ALA A 177 -7.65 11.74 -13.72
N THR A 178 -8.59 11.17 -12.96
CA THR A 178 -8.98 11.71 -11.66
C THR A 178 -7.80 11.77 -10.69
N SER A 179 -6.96 10.73 -10.68
CA SER A 179 -5.75 10.73 -9.88
C SER A 179 -4.74 11.76 -10.39
N GLN A 180 -4.43 11.77 -11.69
CA GLN A 180 -3.50 12.74 -12.29
C GLN A 180 -3.91 14.19 -12.00
N GLU A 181 -5.21 14.51 -12.09
CA GLU A 181 -5.75 15.85 -11.81
C GLU A 181 -5.43 16.28 -10.37
N VAL A 182 -5.67 15.41 -9.39
CA VAL A 182 -5.34 15.69 -7.99
C VAL A 182 -3.84 15.85 -7.80
N LEU A 183 -3.05 14.91 -8.31
CA LEU A 183 -1.60 14.87 -8.13
C LEU A 183 -0.89 16.07 -8.78
N THR A 184 -1.45 16.63 -9.86
CA THR A 184 -0.98 17.87 -10.49
C THR A 184 -1.08 19.08 -9.55
N ARG A 185 -2.07 19.09 -8.64
CA ARG A 185 -2.30 20.18 -7.68
C ARG A 185 -1.43 20.06 -6.43
N LEU A 186 -0.79 18.92 -6.20
CA LEU A 186 0.05 18.69 -5.03
C LEU A 186 1.44 19.31 -5.25
N GLU A 187 1.70 20.43 -4.57
CA GLU A 187 2.92 21.24 -4.73
C GLU A 187 4.22 20.41 -4.67
N ASN A 188 4.28 19.42 -3.78
CA ASN A 188 5.48 18.61 -3.55
C ASN A 188 5.46 17.24 -4.25
N TYR A 189 4.48 16.93 -5.10
CA TYR A 189 4.38 15.59 -5.70
C TYR A 189 5.58 15.23 -6.58
N SER A 190 6.11 16.21 -7.32
CA SER A 190 7.33 16.03 -8.13
C SER A 190 8.53 15.45 -7.36
N ALA A 191 8.60 15.69 -6.03
CA ALA A 191 9.68 15.20 -5.18
C ALA A 191 9.58 13.70 -4.85
N VAL A 192 8.35 13.15 -4.84
CA VAL A 192 8.08 11.73 -4.52
C VAL A 192 7.67 10.91 -5.73
N LYS A 193 7.33 11.57 -6.86
CA LYS A 193 6.90 10.93 -8.11
C LYS A 193 7.80 9.76 -8.53
N PRO A 194 9.15 9.88 -8.58
CA PRO A 194 10.00 8.76 -8.96
C PRO A 194 9.82 7.51 -8.08
N LEU A 195 9.68 7.69 -6.77
CA LEU A 195 9.45 6.60 -5.82
C LEU A 195 8.04 6.01 -5.98
N ALA A 196 7.02 6.85 -6.14
CA ALA A 196 5.64 6.41 -6.34
C ALA A 196 5.52 5.60 -7.64
N THR A 197 6.10 6.08 -8.75
CA THR A 197 6.14 5.37 -10.02
C THR A 197 6.91 4.05 -9.91
N PHE A 198 8.06 4.04 -9.22
CA PHE A 198 8.84 2.83 -9.00
C PHE A 198 8.07 1.76 -8.22
N LEU A 199 7.46 2.13 -7.08
CA LEU A 199 6.66 1.21 -6.27
C LEU A 199 5.42 0.72 -7.03
N THR A 200 4.81 1.58 -7.84
CA THR A 200 3.67 1.21 -8.69
C THR A 200 4.09 0.25 -9.80
N ARG A 201 5.30 0.40 -10.36
CA ARG A 201 5.88 -0.57 -11.29
C ARG A 201 6.12 -1.91 -10.60
N LEU A 202 6.75 -1.93 -9.43
CA LEU A 202 6.95 -3.17 -8.65
C LEU A 202 5.62 -3.89 -8.39
N TYR A 203 4.59 -3.16 -7.97
CA TYR A 203 3.24 -3.67 -7.81
C TYR A 203 2.72 -4.28 -9.12
N SER A 204 2.81 -3.54 -10.23
CA SER A 204 2.31 -3.97 -11.54
C SER A 204 3.02 -5.22 -12.05
N GLU A 205 4.34 -5.32 -11.86
CA GLU A 205 5.14 -6.48 -12.22
C GLU A 205 4.70 -7.71 -11.41
N MET A 206 4.56 -7.56 -10.09
CA MET A 206 4.12 -8.63 -9.21
C MET A 206 2.70 -9.11 -9.57
N GLN A 207 1.74 -8.19 -9.75
CA GLN A 207 0.38 -8.55 -10.17
C GLN A 207 0.37 -9.25 -11.53
N SER A 208 1.24 -8.83 -12.45
CA SER A 208 1.33 -9.46 -13.77
C SER A 208 1.92 -10.87 -13.72
N ILE A 209 2.85 -11.14 -12.79
CA ILE A 209 3.41 -12.48 -12.62
C ILE A 209 2.45 -13.40 -11.86
N LYS A 210 1.79 -12.92 -10.79
CA LYS A 210 0.98 -13.78 -9.90
C LYS A 210 -0.20 -14.46 -10.60
N HIS A 211 -0.68 -13.86 -11.68
CA HIS A 211 -1.82 -14.34 -12.49
C HIS A 211 -1.41 -15.27 -13.63
N LEU A 212 -0.11 -15.57 -13.78
CA LEU A 212 0.37 -16.55 -14.74
C LEU A 212 0.07 -17.97 -14.26
N SER A 213 0.11 -18.92 -15.20
CA SER A 213 -0.09 -20.34 -14.90
C SER A 213 0.84 -20.84 -13.79
N PRO A 214 0.37 -21.68 -12.83
CA PRO A 214 1.18 -22.14 -11.70
C PRO A 214 2.54 -22.74 -12.08
N GLY A 215 2.62 -23.46 -13.21
CA GLY A 215 3.87 -24.10 -13.65
C GLY A 215 5.00 -23.15 -14.06
N ILE A 216 4.74 -21.85 -14.22
CA ILE A 216 5.74 -20.84 -14.62
C ILE A 216 5.83 -19.70 -13.58
N ARG A 217 4.71 -19.33 -12.96
CA ARG A 217 4.58 -18.19 -12.04
C ARG A 217 5.66 -18.17 -10.96
N ASP A 218 5.83 -19.25 -10.22
CA ASP A 218 6.70 -19.29 -9.03
C ASP A 218 8.17 -19.10 -9.43
N THR A 219 8.61 -19.80 -10.48
CA THR A 219 9.94 -19.62 -11.06
C THR A 219 10.18 -18.19 -11.55
N LEU A 220 9.17 -17.55 -12.15
CA LEU A 220 9.29 -16.15 -12.57
C LEU A 220 9.33 -15.19 -11.38
N MET A 221 8.58 -15.43 -10.30
CA MET A 221 8.67 -14.62 -9.08
C MET A 221 10.04 -14.72 -8.42
N GLU A 222 10.64 -15.92 -8.38
CA GLU A 222 12.01 -16.12 -7.88
C GLU A 222 13.05 -15.37 -8.72
N GLN A 223 12.96 -15.47 -10.04
CA GLN A 223 13.85 -14.74 -10.96
C GLN A 223 13.64 -13.23 -10.86
N TRP A 224 12.40 -12.77 -10.79
CA TRP A 224 12.06 -11.37 -10.58
C TRP A 224 12.61 -10.84 -9.26
N PHE A 225 12.49 -11.60 -8.17
CA PHE A 225 13.11 -11.25 -6.88
C PHE A 225 14.63 -11.17 -6.97
N ALA A 226 15.30 -12.06 -7.71
CA ALA A 226 16.75 -12.00 -7.89
C ALA A 226 17.21 -10.69 -8.54
N LEU A 227 16.45 -10.14 -9.50
CA LEU A 227 16.71 -8.84 -10.14
C LEU A 227 16.71 -7.67 -9.15
N TYR A 228 15.87 -7.72 -8.10
CA TYR A 228 15.74 -6.65 -7.12
C TYR A 228 16.58 -6.85 -5.85
N SER A 229 16.89 -8.09 -5.51
CA SER A 229 17.69 -8.44 -4.32
C SER A 229 19.20 -8.44 -4.57
N GLY A 230 19.63 -8.39 -5.83
CA GLY A 230 21.04 -8.56 -6.20
C GLY A 230 21.53 -10.01 -6.08
N LYS A 231 20.63 -10.97 -5.83
CA LYS A 231 20.96 -12.40 -5.86
C LYS A 231 21.25 -12.84 -7.30
N LYS A 232 22.15 -13.80 -7.47
CA LYS A 232 22.53 -14.30 -8.80
C LYS A 232 21.32 -14.94 -9.48
N LEU A 233 21.02 -14.47 -10.69
CA LEU A 233 20.05 -15.12 -11.58
C LEU A 233 20.62 -16.43 -12.15
N PRO A 234 19.78 -17.45 -12.42
CA PRO A 234 20.16 -18.58 -13.26
C PRO A 234 20.62 -18.11 -14.64
N ASP A 235 21.64 -18.77 -15.21
CA ASP A 235 22.24 -18.37 -16.49
C ASP A 235 21.24 -18.49 -17.68
N ASP A 236 20.15 -19.24 -17.51
CA ASP A 236 19.09 -19.50 -18.48
C ASP A 236 17.73 -18.83 -18.14
N ALA A 237 17.71 -17.88 -17.20
CA ALA A 237 16.49 -17.26 -16.68
C ALA A 237 15.54 -16.74 -17.78
N ALA A 238 14.27 -17.18 -17.69
CA ALA A 238 13.23 -16.98 -18.70
C ALA A 238 12.65 -15.56 -18.71
N VAL A 239 12.72 -14.80 -17.60
CA VAL A 239 12.20 -13.42 -17.52
C VAL A 239 12.76 -12.53 -18.65
N TYR A 240 14.03 -12.68 -19.02
CA TYR A 240 14.63 -11.91 -20.13
C TYR A 240 14.07 -12.23 -21.52
N LYS A 241 13.57 -13.46 -21.73
CA LYS A 241 12.96 -13.88 -23.00
C LYS A 241 11.51 -13.40 -23.12
N LEU A 242 10.81 -13.24 -22.00
CA LEU A 242 9.43 -12.72 -21.95
C LEU A 242 9.37 -11.20 -22.20
N SER A 243 10.47 -10.48 -21.95
CA SER A 243 10.51 -9.01 -21.85
C SER A 243 11.31 -8.30 -22.94
N SER A 244 11.58 -8.93 -24.09
CA SER A 244 12.57 -8.51 -25.11
C SER A 244 12.34 -7.14 -25.81
N GLY A 245 11.54 -6.24 -25.22
CA GLY A 245 11.42 -4.84 -25.63
C GLY A 245 11.23 -3.80 -24.52
N GLN A 246 11.34 -4.14 -23.23
CA GLN A 246 11.17 -3.17 -22.13
C GLN A 246 12.47 -3.04 -21.31
N PRO A 247 13.29 -1.98 -21.54
CA PRO A 247 14.62 -1.80 -20.92
C PRO A 247 14.65 -1.57 -19.39
N GLY A 248 13.60 -1.93 -18.64
CA GLY A 248 13.32 -1.33 -17.33
C GLY A 248 13.09 -2.26 -16.14
N PHE A 249 13.41 -3.55 -16.24
CA PHE A 249 13.29 -4.48 -15.12
C PHE A 249 14.60 -4.53 -14.35
N ALA A 250 14.69 -3.85 -13.19
CA ALA A 250 15.73 -4.03 -12.15
C ALA A 250 15.85 -2.78 -11.25
N VAL A 251 16.65 -2.91 -10.19
CA VAL A 251 17.17 -1.80 -9.36
C VAL A 251 17.85 -0.71 -10.20
N GLY A 252 18.44 -1.03 -11.36
CA GLY A 252 19.10 -0.03 -12.22
C GLY A 252 18.21 1.17 -12.61
N ASN A 253 16.90 0.97 -12.74
CA ASN A 253 15.96 2.07 -12.96
C ASN A 253 15.80 3.00 -11.75
N LEU A 254 15.90 2.42 -10.55
CA LEU A 254 15.86 3.16 -9.30
C LEU A 254 17.17 3.95 -9.11
N GLU A 255 18.32 3.39 -9.50
CA GLU A 255 19.62 4.09 -9.44
C GLU A 255 19.66 5.39 -10.25
N HIS A 256 18.91 5.46 -11.35
CA HIS A 256 18.82 6.67 -12.18
C HIS A 256 17.85 7.73 -11.66
N SER A 257 16.93 7.37 -10.76
CA SER A 257 15.76 8.19 -10.43
C SER A 257 15.58 8.47 -8.93
N ALA A 258 16.19 7.67 -8.06
CA ALA A 258 16.15 7.80 -6.61
C ALA A 258 17.53 8.14 -6.00
N PRO A 259 17.60 8.77 -4.82
CA PRO A 259 18.86 9.02 -4.14
C PRO A 259 19.54 7.72 -3.71
N ALA A 260 20.88 7.74 -3.73
CA ALA A 260 21.71 6.61 -3.34
C ALA A 260 21.33 6.01 -1.97
N CYS A 261 20.96 6.84 -0.98
CA CYS A 261 20.56 6.36 0.34
C CYS A 261 19.30 5.48 0.31
N PHE A 262 18.32 5.78 -0.56
CA PHE A 262 17.15 4.95 -0.75
C PHE A 262 17.52 3.64 -1.44
N VAL A 263 18.33 3.70 -2.51
CA VAL A 263 18.77 2.51 -3.25
C VAL A 263 19.53 1.53 -2.35
N THR A 264 20.50 2.03 -1.58
CA THR A 264 21.25 1.19 -0.63
C THR A 264 20.33 0.56 0.41
N ASN A 265 19.42 1.35 0.99
CA ASN A 265 18.50 0.84 2.00
C ASN A 265 17.51 -0.19 1.40
N PHE A 266 16.98 0.07 0.20
CA PHE A 266 16.15 -0.86 -0.55
C PHE A 266 16.88 -2.20 -0.78
N ALA A 267 18.10 -2.16 -1.32
CA ALA A 267 18.89 -3.36 -1.58
C ALA A 267 19.18 -4.16 -0.29
N CYS A 268 19.55 -3.48 0.80
CA CYS A 268 19.77 -4.13 2.10
C CYS A 268 18.50 -4.81 2.64
N GLN A 269 17.36 -4.11 2.60
CA GLN A 269 16.10 -4.67 3.10
C GLN A 269 15.63 -5.85 2.23
N VAL A 270 15.60 -5.67 0.90
CA VAL A 270 15.14 -6.69 -0.05
C VAL A 270 16.06 -7.91 -0.08
N GLY A 271 17.39 -7.73 0.04
CA GLY A 271 18.36 -8.82 0.07
C GLY A 271 18.14 -9.82 1.21
N SER A 272 17.55 -9.37 2.32
CA SER A 272 17.24 -10.18 3.50
C SER A 272 15.92 -10.97 3.41
N LEU A 273 15.10 -10.69 2.40
CA LEU A 273 13.79 -11.31 2.24
C LEU A 273 13.85 -12.67 1.54
N LYS A 274 12.79 -13.45 1.76
CA LYS A 274 12.41 -14.56 0.87
C LYS A 274 11.61 -14.01 -0.32
N TRP A 275 11.57 -14.74 -1.45
CA TRP A 275 10.92 -14.23 -2.66
C TRP A 275 9.42 -13.99 -2.46
N TRP A 276 8.74 -14.83 -1.68
CA TRP A 276 7.32 -14.66 -1.36
C TRP A 276 7.06 -13.50 -0.39
N GLU A 277 8.02 -13.19 0.48
CA GLU A 277 7.97 -11.98 1.33
C GLU A 277 8.12 -10.70 0.50
N PHE A 278 8.99 -10.73 -0.52
CA PHE A 278 9.13 -9.64 -1.48
C PHE A 278 7.87 -9.50 -2.36
N GLY A 279 7.32 -10.62 -2.85
CA GLY A 279 6.04 -10.65 -3.56
C GLY A 279 4.90 -10.04 -2.73
N ALA A 280 4.79 -10.45 -1.46
CA ALA A 280 3.83 -9.87 -0.52
C ALA A 280 4.06 -8.36 -0.34
N ALA A 281 5.30 -7.91 -0.14
CA ALA A 281 5.60 -6.49 -0.03
C ALA A 281 5.19 -5.69 -1.27
N ALA A 282 5.46 -6.21 -2.47
CA ALA A 282 5.10 -5.55 -3.73
C ALA A 282 3.58 -5.54 -3.99
N GLY A 283 2.81 -6.43 -3.36
CA GLY A 283 1.35 -6.48 -3.52
C GLY A 283 0.57 -5.39 -2.79
N SER A 284 1.23 -4.59 -1.97
CA SER A 284 0.57 -3.53 -1.21
C SER A 284 0.63 -2.17 -1.92
N THR A 285 -0.48 -1.44 -1.89
CA THR A 285 -0.57 -0.04 -2.34
C THR A 285 -0.24 0.98 -1.23
N LEU A 286 -0.04 0.54 0.02
CA LEU A 286 0.08 1.44 1.17
C LEU A 286 1.28 2.40 1.07
N ALA A 287 2.42 1.96 0.54
CA ALA A 287 3.59 2.83 0.35
C ALA A 287 3.30 3.95 -0.66
N ILE A 288 2.52 3.67 -1.71
CA ILE A 288 2.11 4.65 -2.73
C ILE A 288 1.21 5.71 -2.07
N PHE A 289 0.22 5.29 -1.28
CA PHE A 289 -0.69 6.21 -0.58
C PHE A 289 0.02 7.05 0.48
N ALA A 290 0.96 6.45 1.21
CA ALA A 290 1.79 7.19 2.15
C ALA A 290 2.58 8.29 1.43
N LEU A 291 3.26 7.98 0.32
CA LEU A 291 4.01 8.99 -0.44
C LEU A 291 3.11 10.13 -0.97
N ILE A 292 1.94 9.80 -1.54
CA ILE A 292 0.98 10.80 -2.02
C ILE A 292 0.52 11.72 -0.88
N ALA A 293 0.17 11.15 0.27
CA ALA A 293 -0.29 11.94 1.41
C ALA A 293 0.82 12.85 1.97
N TYR A 294 2.05 12.37 2.07
CA TYR A 294 3.18 13.20 2.50
C TYR A 294 3.52 14.31 1.52
N ALA A 295 3.40 14.06 0.21
CA ALA A 295 3.56 15.10 -0.79
C ALA A 295 2.48 16.19 -0.75
N SER A 296 1.35 15.91 -0.12
CA SER A 296 0.29 16.90 0.09
C SER A 296 0.49 17.76 1.33
N LEU A 297 1.45 17.44 2.20
CA LEU A 297 1.76 18.26 3.36
C LEU A 297 2.50 19.50 2.90
N ASP A 298 1.96 20.67 3.22
CA ASP A 298 2.64 21.95 2.99
C ASP A 298 4.00 21.96 3.71
N GLY A 299 5.00 22.63 3.12
CA GLY A 299 6.27 22.92 3.78
C GLY A 299 6.16 23.81 5.04
N SER A 300 4.95 24.10 5.49
CA SER A 300 4.59 25.01 6.59
C SER A 300 4.59 24.36 7.98
N GLY A 301 4.99 23.09 8.11
CA GLY A 301 5.16 22.38 9.39
C GLY A 301 6.24 22.95 10.34
N GLY A 302 6.76 24.14 10.08
CA GLY A 302 7.81 24.80 10.86
C GLY A 302 7.54 26.29 11.12
N ARG A 303 6.35 26.68 11.60
CA ARG A 303 6.17 27.98 12.27
C ARG A 303 5.36 27.87 13.56
N ARG A 304 6.09 27.55 14.63
CA ARG A 304 5.88 27.87 16.07
C ARG A 304 7.18 27.40 16.76
N SER A 305 8.08 28.19 17.32
CA SER A 305 8.12 29.59 17.76
C SER A 305 9.57 30.08 17.67
N GLY A 306 9.78 31.33 17.27
CA GLY A 306 11.10 31.97 17.28
C GLY A 306 11.09 33.25 16.48
N SER A 307 10.91 34.39 17.14
CA SER A 307 11.11 35.69 16.51
C SER A 307 12.60 35.86 16.17
N GLY A 308 12.91 35.95 14.88
CA GLY A 308 14.25 36.27 14.40
C GLY A 308 14.18 36.56 12.91
N GLY A 309 14.20 37.84 12.56
CA GLY A 309 14.16 38.30 11.17
C GLY A 309 15.42 37.89 10.40
N GLY A 310 15.22 37.43 9.18
CA GLY A 310 16.27 37.17 8.20
C GLY A 310 15.65 36.86 6.84
N GLN A 311 15.64 37.85 5.94
CA GLN A 311 15.29 37.66 4.54
C GLN A 311 16.44 36.95 3.81
N GLY A 312 16.13 35.92 3.02
CA GLY A 312 17.04 35.38 2.01
C GLY A 312 16.88 33.89 1.73
N SER A 313 16.52 33.55 0.47
CA SER A 313 16.68 32.22 -0.15
C SER A 313 15.65 31.12 0.19
N GLY A 314 14.40 31.27 -0.29
CA GLY A 314 13.26 30.40 0.10
C GLY A 314 12.90 29.20 -0.79
N ALA A 315 13.49 28.98 -1.97
CA ALA A 315 12.99 27.96 -2.91
C ALA A 315 13.77 26.64 -2.94
N ILE A 316 15.05 26.64 -2.54
CA ILE A 316 15.94 25.47 -2.66
C ILE A 316 15.81 24.53 -1.44
N GLY A 317 15.50 25.06 -0.26
CA GLY A 317 15.38 24.27 0.98
C GLY A 317 14.12 23.39 1.08
N HIS A 318 12.99 23.84 0.54
CA HIS A 318 11.71 23.10 0.64
C HIS A 318 11.69 21.82 -0.21
N LYS A 319 12.21 21.89 -1.45
CA LYS A 319 12.33 20.70 -2.33
C LYS A 319 13.26 19.63 -1.75
N GLN A 320 14.32 20.03 -1.05
CA GLN A 320 15.28 19.10 -0.45
C GLN A 320 14.72 18.42 0.82
N SER A 321 13.90 19.14 1.59
CA SER A 321 13.20 18.60 2.77
C SER A 321 12.09 17.61 2.38
N GLY A 322 11.25 17.95 1.39
CA GLY A 322 10.23 17.06 0.86
C GLY A 322 10.81 15.78 0.26
N ARG A 323 11.94 15.87 -0.46
CA ARG A 323 12.70 14.70 -0.91
C ARG A 323 13.15 13.85 0.26
N ARG A 324 13.86 14.40 1.26
CA ARG A 324 14.35 13.61 2.41
C ARG A 324 13.22 12.90 3.17
N SER A 325 12.08 13.57 3.37
CA SER A 325 10.91 12.97 4.02
C SER A 325 10.32 11.81 3.20
N GLY A 326 10.18 11.95 1.88
CA GLY A 326 9.65 10.90 1.00
C GLY A 326 10.44 9.59 1.04
N HIS A 327 11.78 9.65 1.08
CA HIS A 327 12.61 8.44 1.16
C HIS A 327 12.43 7.70 2.49
N CYS A 328 12.40 8.43 3.62
CA CYS A 328 12.15 7.83 4.93
C CYS A 328 10.78 7.12 4.97
N ILE A 329 9.74 7.74 4.38
CA ILE A 329 8.41 7.13 4.26
C ILE A 329 8.46 5.86 3.40
N ALA A 330 9.09 5.93 2.21
CA ALA A 330 9.22 4.78 1.33
C ALA A 330 9.96 3.61 2.01
N CYS A 331 11.10 3.88 2.67
CA CYS A 331 11.87 2.86 3.39
C CYS A 331 11.13 2.21 4.56
N ALA A 332 10.30 2.98 5.27
CA ALA A 332 9.53 2.47 6.40
C ALA A 332 8.32 1.65 5.96
N TYR A 333 7.66 2.07 4.88
CA TYR A 333 6.49 1.36 4.36
C TYR A 333 6.87 0.15 3.50
N PHE A 334 7.90 0.27 2.68
CA PHE A 334 8.36 -0.79 1.80
C PHE A 334 9.80 -1.20 2.14
N PRO A 335 10.06 -2.50 2.36
CA PRO A 335 9.09 -3.60 2.43
C PRO A 335 8.18 -3.72 3.68
N PRO A 336 8.54 -3.31 4.92
CA PRO A 336 7.98 -3.94 6.13
C PRO A 336 6.47 -3.84 6.30
N VAL A 337 5.91 -2.63 6.22
CA VAL A 337 4.47 -2.41 6.42
C VAL A 337 3.67 -3.05 5.28
N CYS A 338 4.21 -3.00 4.07
CA CYS A 338 3.60 -3.60 2.89
C CYS A 338 3.58 -5.12 2.95
N ALA A 339 4.68 -5.75 3.38
CA ALA A 339 4.74 -7.19 3.59
C ALA A 339 3.77 -7.62 4.69
N LEU A 340 3.74 -6.89 5.82
CA LEU A 340 2.78 -7.16 6.90
C LEU A 340 1.33 -7.12 6.41
N HIS A 341 0.98 -6.10 5.61
CA HIS A 341 -0.36 -5.95 5.06
C HIS A 341 -0.80 -7.18 4.25
N ILE A 342 -0.01 -7.56 3.24
CA ILE A 342 -0.39 -8.66 2.34
C ILE A 342 -0.25 -10.03 3.00
N LEU A 343 0.76 -10.23 3.87
CA LEU A 343 0.86 -11.49 4.61
C LEU A 343 -0.30 -11.69 5.58
N LEU A 344 -0.85 -10.62 6.20
CA LEU A 344 -2.04 -10.73 7.05
C LEU A 344 -3.27 -11.16 6.27
N ASP A 345 -3.47 -10.56 5.09
CA ASP A 345 -4.55 -10.88 4.15
C ASP A 345 -4.49 -12.35 3.75
N TYR A 346 -3.34 -12.76 3.24
CA TYR A 346 -3.09 -14.13 2.80
C TYR A 346 -3.14 -15.14 3.95
N PHE A 347 -2.78 -14.74 5.17
CA PHE A 347 -2.84 -15.61 6.34
C PHE A 347 -4.27 -15.98 6.74
N ILE A 348 -5.24 -15.06 6.54
CA ILE A 348 -6.64 -15.34 6.83
C ILE A 348 -7.36 -16.02 5.66
N ASP A 349 -6.88 -15.86 4.43
CA ASP A 349 -7.52 -16.34 3.20
C ASP A 349 -7.01 -17.70 2.71
N GLN A 350 -6.14 -18.37 3.46
CA GLN A 350 -5.51 -19.65 3.08
C GLN A 350 -6.48 -20.74 2.59
N GLU A 351 -7.67 -20.86 3.18
CA GLU A 351 -8.65 -21.87 2.74
C GLU A 351 -9.33 -21.47 1.42
N GLU A 352 -9.72 -20.20 1.28
CA GLU A 352 -10.36 -19.66 0.08
C GLU A 352 -9.42 -19.73 -1.12
N ASP A 353 -8.15 -19.38 -0.92
CA ASP A 353 -7.14 -19.43 -1.97
C ASP A 353 -6.83 -20.87 -2.38
N ARG A 354 -6.82 -21.82 -1.42
CA ARG A 354 -6.62 -23.24 -1.71
C ARG A 354 -7.77 -23.81 -2.53
N GLU A 355 -9.02 -23.47 -2.18
CA GLU A 355 -10.21 -23.89 -2.92
C GLU A 355 -10.26 -23.30 -4.33
N SER A 356 -9.80 -22.05 -4.49
CA SER A 356 -9.81 -21.32 -5.78
C SER A 356 -8.59 -21.62 -6.66
N GLY A 357 -7.52 -22.20 -6.10
CA GLY A 357 -6.26 -22.46 -6.79
C GLY A 357 -5.37 -21.21 -6.95
N ASP A 358 -5.65 -20.18 -6.16
CA ASP A 358 -4.98 -18.87 -6.23
C ASP A 358 -3.60 -18.92 -5.54
N LEU A 359 -2.72 -17.99 -5.92
CA LEU A 359 -1.41 -17.87 -5.27
C LEU A 359 -1.61 -17.40 -3.83
N ASN A 360 -1.10 -18.16 -2.86
CA ASN A 360 -0.99 -17.72 -1.48
C ASN A 360 0.48 -17.71 -1.00
N PHE A 361 1.10 -16.53 -0.84
CA PHE A 361 2.45 -16.36 -0.29
C PHE A 361 2.67 -16.99 1.09
N VAL A 362 1.64 -17.17 1.92
CA VAL A 362 1.77 -17.84 3.22
C VAL A 362 2.00 -19.35 3.05
N SER A 363 1.56 -19.96 1.95
CA SER A 363 1.77 -21.40 1.70
C SER A 363 3.22 -21.78 1.42
N TYR A 364 4.13 -20.81 1.25
CA TYR A 364 5.57 -21.05 1.03
C TYR A 364 6.38 -21.07 2.34
N TYR A 365 5.75 -20.79 3.48
CA TYR A 365 6.37 -21.06 4.78
C TYR A 365 6.29 -22.54 5.11
N ASP A 366 7.34 -23.07 5.76
CA ASP A 366 7.42 -24.50 6.11
C ASP A 366 6.33 -24.92 7.11
N SER A 367 5.86 -23.98 7.94
CA SER A 367 4.77 -24.20 8.88
C SER A 367 3.97 -22.92 9.16
N ALA A 368 2.77 -23.09 9.74
CA ALA A 368 1.99 -21.96 10.26
C ALA A 368 2.74 -21.17 11.36
N GLY A 369 3.63 -21.84 12.11
CA GLY A 369 4.50 -21.20 13.09
C GLY A 369 5.49 -20.24 12.42
N ASP A 370 6.14 -20.67 11.34
CA ASP A 370 7.09 -19.83 10.59
C ASP A 370 6.40 -18.62 9.95
N ALA A 371 5.18 -18.78 9.45
CA ALA A 371 4.36 -17.67 8.95
C ALA A 371 4.04 -16.66 10.06
N VAL A 372 3.70 -17.14 11.27
CA VAL A 372 3.43 -16.28 12.43
C VAL A 372 4.70 -15.56 12.90
N ASP A 373 5.84 -16.24 12.90
CA ASP A 373 7.13 -15.63 13.23
C ASP A 373 7.48 -14.53 12.22
N ALA A 374 7.21 -14.74 10.93
CA ALA A 374 7.35 -13.72 9.91
C ALA A 374 6.40 -12.52 10.14
N LEU A 375 5.12 -12.76 10.43
CA LEU A 375 4.15 -11.70 10.78
C LEU A 375 4.59 -10.91 12.02
N ASN A 376 5.11 -11.59 13.05
CA ASN A 376 5.65 -10.95 14.24
C ASN A 376 6.87 -10.08 13.90
N ARG A 377 7.81 -10.63 13.13
CA ARG A 377 9.03 -9.93 12.69
C ARG A 377 8.69 -8.69 11.87
N PHE A 378 7.78 -8.79 10.88
CA PHE A 378 7.32 -7.64 10.10
C PHE A 378 6.53 -6.63 10.95
N THR A 379 5.78 -7.07 11.96
CA THR A 379 5.12 -6.18 12.92
C THR A 379 6.15 -5.36 13.70
N CYS A 380 7.16 -6.02 14.27
CA CYS A 380 8.22 -5.36 15.04
C CYS A 380 8.99 -4.35 14.19
N VAL A 381 9.47 -4.77 13.01
CA VAL A 381 10.23 -3.89 12.10
C VAL A 381 9.36 -2.73 11.61
N SER A 382 8.08 -2.97 11.28
CA SER A 382 7.16 -1.90 10.89
C SER A 382 6.99 -0.84 11.99
N LEU A 383 6.80 -1.27 13.24
CA LEU A 383 6.67 -0.34 14.38
C LEU A 383 7.97 0.41 14.66
N GLU A 384 9.12 -0.26 14.53
CA GLU A 384 10.43 0.35 14.71
C GLU A 384 10.72 1.40 13.64
N MET A 385 10.56 1.05 12.36
CA MET A 385 10.89 1.95 11.24
C MET A 385 9.95 3.15 11.18
N THR A 386 8.69 2.99 11.58
CA THR A 386 7.71 4.10 11.58
C THR A 386 7.81 5.00 12.81
N ARG A 387 8.52 4.59 13.87
CA ARG A 387 8.65 5.35 15.13
C ARG A 387 9.28 6.73 14.93
N ASN A 388 10.21 6.84 13.98
CA ASN A 388 10.98 8.07 13.72
C ASN A 388 10.39 8.92 12.59
N LEU A 389 9.25 8.51 12.01
CA LEU A 389 8.57 9.30 11.00
C LEU A 389 7.82 10.48 11.63
N PRO A 390 7.60 11.58 10.88
CA PRO A 390 6.67 12.62 11.29
C PRO A 390 5.29 12.02 11.53
N GLU A 391 4.57 12.48 12.55
CA GLU A 391 3.27 11.90 12.95
C GLU A 391 3.34 10.39 13.22
N SER A 392 4.40 9.90 13.88
CA SER A 392 4.60 8.46 14.17
C SER A 392 3.41 7.77 14.85
N TRP A 393 2.62 8.50 15.63
CA TRP A 393 1.36 8.01 16.21
C TRP A 393 0.34 7.60 15.15
N PHE A 394 0.28 8.29 14.00
CA PHE A 394 -0.58 7.95 12.87
C PHE A 394 -0.15 6.63 12.23
N HIS A 395 1.15 6.46 11.96
CA HIS A 395 1.68 5.23 11.37
C HIS A 395 1.51 4.02 12.29
N LYS A 396 1.74 4.21 13.59
CA LYS A 396 1.43 3.21 14.62
C LYS A 396 -0.04 2.82 14.58
N ALA A 397 -0.95 3.79 14.44
CA ALA A 397 -2.38 3.53 14.30
C ALA A 397 -2.70 2.70 13.04
N VAL A 398 -2.05 3.00 11.90
CA VAL A 398 -2.21 2.22 10.67
C VAL A 398 -1.79 0.76 10.88
N ILE A 399 -0.61 0.52 11.46
CA ILE A 399 -0.09 -0.85 11.71
C ILE A 399 -0.99 -1.63 12.67
N ARG A 400 -1.38 -1.02 13.80
CA ARG A 400 -2.28 -1.66 14.78
C ARG A 400 -3.68 -1.86 14.20
N GLY A 401 -4.13 -0.94 13.34
CA GLY A 401 -5.37 -1.04 12.59
C GLY A 401 -5.39 -2.23 11.63
N LEU A 402 -4.32 -2.47 10.87
CA LEU A 402 -4.18 -3.64 10.00
C LEU A 402 -4.33 -4.93 10.82
N LEU A 403 -3.52 -5.07 11.88
CA LEU A 403 -3.56 -6.24 12.77
C LEU A 403 -4.96 -6.46 13.36
N ALA A 404 -5.59 -5.41 13.87
CA ALA A 404 -6.91 -5.50 14.48
C ALA A 404 -8.00 -5.86 13.46
N MET A 405 -7.97 -5.25 12.27
CA MET A 405 -8.98 -5.45 11.24
C MET A 405 -8.93 -6.86 10.67
N TYR A 406 -7.74 -7.33 10.28
CA TYR A 406 -7.54 -8.68 9.73
C TYR A 406 -7.80 -9.76 10.79
N PHE A 407 -7.26 -9.62 12.00
CA PHE A 407 -7.49 -10.62 13.05
C PHE A 407 -8.89 -10.58 13.69
N SER A 408 -9.74 -9.61 13.31
CA SER A 408 -11.16 -9.59 13.71
C SER A 408 -12.06 -10.40 12.78
N ASP A 409 -11.54 -10.89 11.65
CA ASP A 409 -12.33 -11.64 10.68
C ASP A 409 -12.85 -12.97 11.25
N SER A 410 -14.02 -13.40 10.79
CA SER A 410 -14.60 -14.70 11.14
C SER A 410 -13.69 -15.87 10.78
N LYS A 411 -12.92 -15.75 9.67
CA LYS A 411 -11.98 -16.77 9.17
C LYS A 411 -10.93 -17.15 10.23
N VAL A 412 -10.52 -16.20 11.06
CA VAL A 412 -9.57 -16.44 12.16
C VAL A 412 -10.07 -17.49 13.15
N ARG A 413 -11.38 -17.51 13.41
CA ARG A 413 -11.99 -18.50 14.31
C ARG A 413 -12.20 -19.84 13.61
N SER A 414 -12.72 -19.83 12.38
CA SER A 414 -12.99 -21.07 11.63
C SER A 414 -11.72 -21.83 11.26
N CYS A 415 -10.60 -21.13 11.01
CA CYS A 415 -9.33 -21.74 10.65
C CYS A 415 -8.42 -22.03 11.85
N GLY A 416 -8.91 -21.88 13.09
CA GLY A 416 -8.13 -22.20 14.31
C GLY A 416 -6.96 -21.25 14.61
N LEU A 417 -6.94 -20.05 14.01
CA LEU A 417 -5.84 -19.07 14.10
C LEU A 417 -5.92 -18.17 15.36
N GLY A 418 -6.86 -18.47 16.27
CA GLY A 418 -7.19 -17.61 17.41
C GLY A 418 -6.07 -17.38 18.41
N SER A 419 -5.24 -18.39 18.68
CA SER A 419 -4.08 -18.29 19.58
C SER A 419 -3.03 -17.31 19.05
N PHE A 420 -2.65 -17.46 17.77
CA PHE A 420 -1.71 -16.58 17.08
C PHE A 420 -2.23 -15.13 17.00
N ALA A 421 -3.49 -14.97 16.63
CA ALA A 421 -4.14 -13.67 16.60
C ALA A 421 -4.12 -12.98 17.99
N ASN A 422 -4.35 -13.75 19.07
CA ASN A 422 -4.27 -13.21 20.45
C ASN A 422 -2.85 -12.79 20.82
N GLN A 423 -1.84 -13.59 20.46
CA GLN A 423 -0.44 -13.30 20.72
C GLN A 423 -0.01 -12.02 19.99
N LEU A 424 -0.17 -11.95 18.66
CA LEU A 424 0.26 -10.82 17.84
C LEU A 424 -0.45 -9.52 18.21
N THR A 425 -1.76 -9.56 18.48
CA THR A 425 -2.51 -8.37 18.90
C THR A 425 -2.20 -7.93 20.33
N THR A 426 -1.76 -8.84 21.20
CA THR A 426 -1.29 -8.45 22.54
C THR A 426 0.07 -7.79 22.47
N LEU A 427 1.02 -8.37 21.75
CA LEU A 427 2.40 -7.84 21.61
C LEU A 427 2.44 -6.48 20.90
N SER A 428 1.60 -6.28 19.89
CA SER A 428 1.47 -4.99 19.18
C SER A 428 0.58 -3.98 19.90
N GLY A 429 -0.06 -4.37 21.01
CA GLY A 429 -1.09 -3.60 21.71
C GLY A 429 -2.44 -3.50 20.97
N ALA A 430 -2.61 -4.07 19.78
CA ALA A 430 -3.85 -3.99 19.01
C ALA A 430 -5.06 -4.75 19.61
N ARG A 431 -4.91 -5.46 20.74
CA ARG A 431 -5.95 -6.34 21.32
C ARG A 431 -7.30 -5.65 21.54
N LEU A 432 -7.33 -4.48 22.18
CA LEU A 432 -8.58 -3.76 22.42
C LEU A 432 -9.24 -3.34 21.11
N LEU A 433 -8.44 -2.87 20.15
CA LEU A 433 -8.93 -2.48 18.82
C LEU A 433 -9.52 -3.67 18.07
N ARG A 434 -8.89 -4.85 18.15
CA ARG A 434 -9.41 -6.10 17.56
C ARG A 434 -10.79 -6.45 18.12
N VAL A 435 -11.00 -6.32 19.43
CA VAL A 435 -12.32 -6.54 20.06
C VAL A 435 -13.35 -5.57 19.51
N MET A 436 -13.00 -4.29 19.39
CA MET A 436 -13.90 -3.27 18.82
C MET A 436 -14.23 -3.55 17.35
N CYS A 437 -13.26 -3.97 16.54
CA CYS A 437 -13.49 -4.38 15.16
C CYS A 437 -14.45 -5.58 15.09
N ALA A 438 -14.26 -6.60 15.93
CA ALA A 438 -15.13 -7.77 15.97
C ALA A 438 -16.57 -7.42 16.39
N LEU A 439 -16.75 -6.52 17.37
CA LEU A 439 -18.06 -6.01 17.76
C LEU A 439 -18.73 -5.23 16.63
N THR A 440 -17.97 -4.40 15.92
CA THR A 440 -18.49 -3.61 14.80
C THR A 440 -18.97 -4.52 13.65
N ARG A 441 -18.20 -5.57 13.33
CA ARG A 441 -18.58 -6.59 12.35
C ARG A 441 -19.88 -7.31 12.74
N ALA A 442 -19.97 -7.76 14.00
CA ALA A 442 -21.16 -8.40 14.54
C ALA A 442 -22.42 -7.50 14.46
N ILE A 443 -22.29 -6.21 14.78
CA ILE A 443 -23.39 -5.23 14.67
C ILE A 443 -23.79 -5.00 13.20
N ALA A 444 -22.81 -4.98 12.29
CA ALA A 444 -23.05 -4.80 10.87
C ALA A 444 -23.59 -6.05 10.15
N GLY A 445 -23.58 -7.21 10.81
CA GLY A 445 -23.96 -8.50 10.20
C GLY A 445 -22.95 -8.98 9.16
N ILE A 446 -21.67 -8.65 9.34
CA ILE A 446 -20.56 -9.00 8.44
C ILE A 446 -19.59 -9.94 9.16
#